data_AF-A0A6P0XS53-F1
#
_entry.id   AF-A0A6P0XS53-F1
#
_cell.length_a   1.000
_cell.length_b   1.000
_cell.length_c   1.000
_cell.angle_alpha   90.00
_cell.angle_beta   90.00
_cell.angle_gamma   90.00
#
_symmetry.space_group_name_H-M   'P 1'
#
loop_
_entity.id
_entity.type
_entity.pdbx_description
1 polymer ?
#
loop_
_entity_poly.entity_id
_entity_poly.type
_entity_poly.pdbx_seq_one_letter_code
_entity_poly.pdbx_strand_id
1 'polypeptide(L)' 'MGEAKRRKESLGEQYGQEARFISWLPITRSQSEKFMQLTSTGAWIGIGFLIVGWLTVRFIGPAFGWWQIQ' A
#
# COMPACT_ATOMS: atom_id res chain seq x y z
N MET A 1 -21.42 21.87 6.32
CA MET A 1 -21.96 20.79 7.20
C MET A 1 -23.12 20.02 6.55
N GLY A 2 -23.76 20.52 5.48
CA GLY A 2 -24.93 19.89 4.85
C GLY A 2 -24.62 19.06 3.61
N GLU A 3 -23.46 19.25 2.98
CA GLU A 3 -23.06 18.48 1.78
C GLU A 3 -22.80 17.00 2.08
N ALA A 4 -22.26 16.67 3.25
CA ALA A 4 -22.07 15.28 3.66
C ALA A 4 -23.41 14.53 3.86
N LYS A 5 -24.44 15.23 4.36
CA LYS A 5 -25.78 14.67 4.56
C LYS A 5 -26.54 14.48 3.23
N ARG A 6 -26.40 15.42 2.29
CA ARG A 6 -26.93 15.29 0.92
C ARG A 6 -26.23 14.21 0.09
N ARG A 7 -24.92 14.01 0.29
CA ARG A 7 -24.19 12.87 -0.31
C ARG A 7 -24.67 11.53 0.26
N LYS A 8 -24.98 11.47 1.56
CA LYS A 8 -25.60 10.28 2.20
C LYS A 8 -26.97 9.95 1.62
N GLU A 9 -27.85 10.94 1.45
CA GLU A 9 -29.20 10.74 0.90
C GLU A 9 -29.20 10.32 -0.57
N SER A 10 -28.35 10.92 -1.40
CA SER A 10 -28.25 10.56 -2.83
C SER A 10 -27.62 9.18 -3.08
N LEU A 11 -26.73 8.73 -2.18
CA LEU A 11 -26.10 7.41 -2.27
C LEU A 11 -26.94 6.31 -1.61
N GLY A 12 -27.94 6.62 -0.78
CA GLY A 12 -28.88 5.64 -0.21
C GLY A 12 -28.18 4.42 0.40
N GLU A 13 -28.62 3.21 0.02
CA GLU A 13 -27.98 1.94 0.43
C GLU A 13 -26.53 1.77 -0.07
N GLN A 14 -26.09 2.55 -1.06
CA GLN A 14 -24.71 2.54 -1.55
C GLN A 14 -23.76 3.40 -0.70
N TYR A 15 -24.28 4.21 0.23
CA TYR A 15 -23.43 5.00 1.12
C TYR A 15 -22.74 4.10 2.15
N GLY A 16 -21.46 3.81 1.92
CA GLY A 16 -20.70 2.85 2.74
C GLY A 16 -20.70 1.43 2.18
N GLN A 17 -21.43 1.17 1.08
CA GLN A 17 -21.17 -0.03 0.30
C GLN A 17 -19.92 0.18 -0.53
N GLU A 18 -18.94 -0.63 -0.18
CA GLU A 18 -17.79 -0.99 -0.98
C GLU A 18 -18.13 -1.12 -2.48
N ALA A 19 -17.88 -0.05 -3.27
CA ALA A 19 -18.12 -0.03 -4.70
C ALA A 19 -17.45 -1.22 -5.42
N ARG A 20 -18.28 -2.21 -5.78
CA ARG A 20 -17.96 -3.15 -6.85
C ARG A 20 -17.78 -2.36 -8.13
N PHE A 21 -16.53 -2.19 -8.54
CA PHE A 21 -16.21 -1.44 -9.76
C PHE A 21 -16.72 -2.16 -11.02
N ILE A 22 -17.04 -3.47 -10.97
CA ILE A 22 -17.48 -4.22 -12.15
C ILE A 22 -18.37 -5.41 -11.74
N SER A 23 -19.52 -5.58 -12.41
CA SER A 23 -20.58 -6.54 -12.08
C SER A 23 -20.35 -7.97 -12.57
N TRP A 24 -19.39 -8.20 -13.48
CA TRP A 24 -19.14 -9.53 -14.08
C TRP A 24 -18.04 -10.33 -13.37
N LEU A 25 -17.25 -9.68 -12.52
CA LEU A 25 -16.12 -10.31 -11.82
C LEU A 25 -16.45 -10.39 -10.33
N PRO A 26 -16.50 -11.60 -9.72
CA PRO A 26 -16.88 -11.78 -8.32
C PRO A 26 -15.74 -11.39 -7.36
N ILE A 27 -15.11 -10.25 -7.58
CA ILE A 27 -14.15 -9.66 -6.65
C ILE A 27 -14.91 -8.65 -5.80
N THR A 28 -15.05 -8.95 -4.51
CA THR A 28 -15.65 -8.00 -3.56
C THR A 28 -14.66 -6.88 -3.31
N ARG A 29 -15.11 -5.62 -3.20
CA ARG A 29 -14.18 -4.49 -2.99
C ARG A 29 -13.32 -4.72 -1.74
N SER A 30 -13.87 -5.36 -0.70
CA SER A 30 -13.15 -5.80 0.50
C SER A 30 -11.94 -6.69 0.22
N GLN A 31 -12.01 -7.57 -0.79
CA GLN A 31 -10.85 -8.38 -1.18
C GLN A 31 -9.79 -7.53 -1.88
N SER A 32 -10.22 -6.61 -2.76
CA SER A 32 -9.30 -5.66 -3.40
C SER A 32 -8.66 -4.69 -2.41
N GLU A 33 -9.40 -4.17 -1.45
CA GLU A 33 -8.90 -3.26 -0.42
C GLU A 33 -7.90 -3.99 0.49
N LYS A 34 -8.21 -5.20 0.94
CA LYS A 34 -7.27 -6.04 1.71
C LYS A 34 -6.01 -6.37 0.90
N PHE A 35 -6.15 -6.66 -0.39
CA PHE A 35 -5.01 -6.93 -1.27
C PHE A 35 -4.15 -5.68 -1.49
N MET A 36 -4.76 -4.52 -1.71
CA MET A 36 -4.04 -3.25 -1.84
C MET A 36 -3.36 -2.85 -0.53
N GLN A 37 -4.00 -3.07 0.61
CA GLN A 37 -3.39 -2.86 1.93
C GLN A 37 -2.19 -3.78 2.11
N LEU A 38 -2.34 -5.09 1.89
CA LEU A 38 -1.25 -6.06 2.01
C LEU A 38 -0.09 -5.72 1.06
N THR A 39 -0.40 -5.38 -0.20
CA THR A 39 0.62 -5.05 -1.21
C THR A 39 1.31 -3.72 -0.89
N SER A 40 0.57 -2.70 -0.44
CA SER A 40 1.15 -1.43 0.02
C SER A 40 2.07 -1.65 1.21
N THR A 41 1.62 -2.39 2.22
CA THR A 41 2.45 -2.73 3.39
C THR A 41 3.66 -3.55 2.98
N GLY A 42 3.51 -4.53 2.09
CA GLY A 42 4.60 -5.33 1.54
C GLY A 42 5.61 -4.49 0.74
N ALA A 43 5.13 -3.50 -0.03
CA ALA A 43 5.99 -2.58 -0.76
C ALA A 43 6.85 -1.73 0.20
N TRP A 44 6.25 -1.20 1.28
CA TRP A 44 6.99 -0.48 2.32
C TRP A 44 8.04 -1.36 3.01
N ILE A 45 7.70 -2.62 3.28
CA ILE A 45 8.66 -3.60 3.82
C ILE A 45 9.81 -3.83 2.83
N GLY A 46 9.51 -4.01 1.54
CA GLY A 46 10.50 -4.18 0.49
C GLY A 46 11.44 -2.98 0.35
N ILE A 47 10.90 -1.76 0.39
CA ILE A 47 11.69 -0.52 0.43
C ILE A 47 12.61 -0.50 1.65
N GLY A 48 12.07 -0.85 2.83
CA GLY A 48 12.86 -0.96 4.06
C GLY A 48 14.03 -1.94 3.91
N PHE A 49 13.77 -3.13 3.36
CA PHE A 49 14.82 -4.13 3.09
C PHE A 49 15.87 -3.64 2.11
N LEU A 50 15.47 -2.95 1.04
CA LEU A 50 16.41 -2.38 0.07
C LEU A 50 17.33 -1.34 0.74
N ILE A 51 16.77 -0.46 1.57
CA ILE A 51 17.54 0.53 2.31
C ILE A 51 18.50 -0.16 3.29
N VAL A 52 18.00 -1.13 4.06
CA VAL A 52 18.83 -1.88 5.02
C VAL A 52 19.97 -2.60 4.29
N GLY A 53 19.68 -3.34 3.22
CA GLY A 53 20.70 -4.02 2.43
C GLY A 53 21.71 -3.05 1.81
N TRP A 54 21.24 -1.91 1.31
CA TRP A 54 22.12 -0.85 0.81
C TRP A 54 23.04 -0.32 1.90
N LEU A 55 22.53 -0.03 3.10
CA LEU A 55 23.33 0.40 4.25
C LEU A 55 24.32 -0.69 4.66
N THR A 56 23.88 -1.95 4.75
CA THR A 56 24.72 -3.11 5.07
C THR A 56 25.91 -3.16 4.11
N VAL A 57 25.67 -3.14 2.81
CA VAL A 57 26.73 -3.10 1.79
C VAL A 57 27.60 -1.86 1.97
N ARG A 58 26.99 -0.68 2.12
CA ARG A 58 27.69 0.61 2.23
C ARG A 58 28.59 0.74 3.46
N PHE A 59 28.24 0.12 4.59
CA PHE A 59 28.99 0.24 5.85
C PHE A 59 29.85 -0.99 6.13
N ILE A 60 29.31 -2.19 5.95
CA ILE A 60 30.05 -3.44 6.17
C ILE A 60 31.13 -3.61 5.09
N GLY A 61 30.84 -3.29 3.83
CA GLY A 61 31.82 -3.40 2.74
C GLY A 61 33.12 -2.66 3.04
N PRO A 62 33.09 -1.36 3.37
CA PRO A 62 34.28 -0.61 3.77
C PRO A 62 34.88 -1.05 5.10
N ALA A 63 34.05 -1.38 6.10
CA ALA A 63 34.53 -1.82 7.41
C ALA A 63 35.30 -3.15 7.34
N PHE A 64 34.92 -4.04 6.41
CA PHE A 64 35.62 -5.30 6.13
C PHE A 64 36.65 -5.20 5.00
N GLY A 65 36.83 -4.00 4.41
CA GLY A 65 37.85 -3.74 3.39
C GLY A 65 37.53 -4.28 1.98
N TRP A 66 36.29 -4.69 1.69
CA TRP A 66 35.89 -5.22 0.38
C TRP A 66 35.91 -4.16 -0.74
N TRP A 67 35.69 -2.88 -0.41
CA TRP A 67 35.94 -1.74 -1.31
C TRP A 67 36.15 -0.47 -0.49
N GLN A 68 36.86 0.48 -1.07
CA GLN A 68 37.12 1.78 -0.46
C GLN A 68 36.15 2.81 -1.02
N ILE A 69 35.57 3.61 -0.13
CA ILE A 69 34.85 4.82 -0.51
C ILE A 69 35.94 5.87 -0.75
N GLN A 70 36.17 6.26 -2.01
CA GLN A 70 37.03 7.42 -2.30
C GLN A 70 36.47 8.70 -1.69
#